data_AF-A0A8D2JMZ3-F1
#
_entry.id   AF-A0A8D2JMZ3-F1
#
_cell.length_a   1.000
_cell.length_b   1.000
_cell.length_c   1.000
_cell.angle_alpha   90.00
_cell.angle_beta   90.00
_cell.angle_gamma   90.00
#
_symmetry.space_group_name_H-M   'P 1'
#
loop_
_entity.id
_entity.type
_entity.pdbx_description
1 polymer ?
#
loop_
_entity_poly.entity_id
_entity_poly.type
_entity_poly.pdbx_seq_one_letter_code
_entity_poly.pdbx_strand_id
1 'polypeptide(L)'
;MKIPNIQNKDRILKAVREKNQITFRGKPIRISADFSIQTLKARRAWNNIFQALKENGCQPRILYSAKLTFKFDDEIKSFHDKQKLKEFTKRKPALQNILNKIFHEEEMKNKEANQNQIDHNTIILGDFNTPLSPLDRSSRQKLNKETIDLNNTINNLDLTDIYRIYHPTKSEYTFFSAAHGSFSKIDHILCHKANSNRCQKTEIMQCFL
;
A
#
# COMPACT_ATOMS: atom_id res chain seq x y z
N MET A 1 24.15 -17.35 12.22
CA MET A 1 24.38 -18.80 12.03
C MET A 1 23.29 -19.34 11.09
N LYS A 2 23.63 -19.86 9.91
CA LYS A 2 22.62 -20.39 8.96
C LYS A 2 22.36 -21.88 9.27
N ILE A 3 21.18 -22.19 9.79
CA ILE A 3 20.74 -23.57 9.97
C ILE A 3 20.21 -24.07 8.61
N PRO A 4 20.71 -25.20 8.07
CA PRO A 4 20.32 -25.67 6.73
C PRO A 4 18.92 -26.31 6.70
N ASN A 5 18.45 -26.89 7.80
CA ASN A 5 17.19 -27.62 7.85
C ASN A 5 16.05 -26.80 8.48
N ILE A 6 14.94 -26.66 7.76
CA ILE A 6 13.73 -25.92 8.16
C ILE A 6 13.00 -26.58 9.34
N GLN A 7 12.98 -27.92 9.42
CA GLN A 7 12.34 -28.66 10.53
C GLN A 7 13.10 -28.45 11.84
N ASN A 8 14.44 -28.37 11.76
CA ASN A 8 15.28 -28.08 12.92
C ASN A 8 15.06 -26.64 13.41
N LYS A 9 14.84 -25.67 12.50
CA LYS A 9 14.48 -24.29 12.88
C LYS A 9 13.15 -24.23 13.61
N ASP A 10 12.11 -24.93 13.12
CA ASP A 10 10.80 -24.98 13.77
C ASP A 10 10.88 -25.60 15.18
N ARG A 11 11.61 -26.72 15.32
CA ARG A 11 11.80 -27.37 16.63
C ARG A 11 12.53 -26.47 17.63
N ILE A 12 13.57 -25.77 17.19
CA ILE A 12 14.32 -24.83 18.05
C ILE A 12 13.43 -23.65 18.45
N LEU A 13 12.73 -23.01 17.51
CA LEU A 13 11.83 -21.90 17.81
C LEU A 13 10.65 -22.32 18.69
N LYS A 14 10.18 -23.57 18.57
CA LYS A 14 9.16 -24.13 19.46
C LYS A 14 9.69 -24.25 20.89
N ALA A 15 10.86 -24.87 21.07
CA ALA A 15 11.50 -25.00 22.38
C ALA A 15 11.80 -23.63 23.01
N VAL A 16 12.15 -22.64 22.18
CA VAL A 16 12.37 -21.25 22.62
C VAL A 16 11.09 -20.59 23.14
N ARG A 17 9.93 -20.89 22.55
CA ARG A 17 8.64 -20.33 23.00
C ARG A 17 8.11 -21.02 24.26
N GLU A 18 8.38 -22.31 24.40
CA GLU A 18 7.99 -23.09 25.59
C GLU A 18 8.84 -22.72 26.82
N LYS A 19 10.08 -22.28 26.60
CA LYS A 19 10.92 -21.72 27.66
C LYS A 19 10.71 -20.21 27.76
N ASN A 20 10.12 -19.76 28.85
CA ASN A 20 9.88 -18.32 29.12
C ASN A 20 11.17 -17.46 29.06
N GLN A 21 12.35 -18.04 29.35
CA GLN A 21 13.63 -17.35 29.29
C GLN A 21 14.74 -18.30 28.81
N ILE A 22 15.63 -17.80 27.94
CA ILE A 22 16.84 -18.50 27.50
C ILE A 22 18.03 -17.68 27.96
N THR A 23 19.00 -18.34 28.59
CA THR A 23 20.23 -17.72 29.07
C THR A 23 21.44 -18.27 28.32
N PHE A 24 22.35 -17.40 27.91
CA PHE A 24 23.68 -17.77 27.43
C PHE A 24 24.72 -17.13 28.33
N ARG A 25 25.58 -17.95 28.96
CA ARG A 25 26.58 -17.50 29.94
C ARG A 25 25.97 -16.61 31.05
N GLY A 26 24.83 -17.02 31.59
CA GLY A 26 24.12 -16.29 32.65
C GLY A 26 23.35 -15.04 32.20
N LYS A 27 23.41 -14.64 30.92
CA LYS A 27 22.68 -13.47 30.40
C LYS A 27 21.45 -13.89 29.59
N PRO A 28 20.29 -13.25 29.79
CA PRO A 28 19.10 -13.55 29.00
C PRO A 28 19.34 -13.16 27.53
N ILE A 29 18.99 -14.07 26.61
CA ILE A 29 19.08 -13.86 25.18
C ILE A 29 17.73 -14.09 24.51
N ARG A 30 17.41 -13.28 23.52
CA ARG A 30 16.20 -13.42 22.70
C ARG A 30 16.54 -14.04 21.37
N ILE A 31 16.13 -15.28 21.16
CA ILE A 31 16.27 -15.96 19.87
C ILE A 31 15.02 -15.63 19.05
N SER A 32 15.19 -14.82 18.02
CA SER A 32 14.15 -14.54 17.02
C SER A 32 14.60 -15.11 15.67
N ALA A 33 13.65 -15.45 14.82
CA ALA A 33 13.98 -15.90 13.47
C ALA A 33 14.11 -14.70 12.52
N ASP A 34 15.15 -14.74 11.69
CA ASP A 34 15.39 -13.77 10.63
C ASP A 34 14.42 -14.05 9.47
N PHE A 35 13.33 -13.30 9.42
CA PHE A 35 12.35 -13.36 8.34
C PHE A 35 12.58 -12.23 7.35
N SER A 36 12.34 -12.50 6.06
CA SER A 36 12.24 -11.43 5.08
C SER A 36 11.05 -10.51 5.41
N ILE A 37 11.09 -9.26 4.93
CA ILE A 37 10.00 -8.30 5.11
C ILE A 37 8.67 -8.88 4.61
N GLN A 38 8.68 -9.63 3.50
CA GLN A 38 7.51 -10.31 2.95
C GLN A 38 6.95 -11.36 3.91
N THR A 39 7.81 -12.21 4.50
CA THR A 39 7.39 -13.23 5.47
C THR A 39 6.87 -12.61 6.77
N LEU A 40 7.45 -11.48 7.23
CA LEU A 40 6.93 -10.73 8.36
C LEU A 40 5.54 -10.16 8.08
N LYS A 41 5.33 -9.57 6.90
CA LYS A 41 4.02 -9.04 6.48
C LYS A 41 2.97 -10.15 6.41
N ALA A 42 3.31 -11.29 5.81
CA ALA A 42 2.43 -12.46 5.76
C ALA A 42 2.07 -12.98 7.16
N ARG A 43 3.02 -12.99 8.11
CA ARG A 43 2.75 -13.36 9.51
C ARG A 43 1.79 -12.38 10.20
N ARG A 44 1.99 -11.07 10.01
CA ARG A 44 1.09 -10.06 10.57
C ARG A 44 -0.32 -10.20 10.03
N ALA A 45 -0.48 -10.55 8.76
CA ALA A 45 -1.79 -10.80 8.15
C ALA A 45 -2.56 -11.98 8.78
N TRP A 46 -1.87 -12.88 9.49
CA TRP A 46 -2.49 -13.97 10.26
C TRP A 46 -2.90 -13.57 11.68
N ASN A 47 -2.45 -12.43 12.21
CA ASN A 47 -2.67 -12.09 13.62
C ASN A 47 -4.15 -12.00 14.01
N ASN A 48 -4.96 -11.30 13.20
CA ASN A 48 -6.39 -11.14 13.47
C ASN A 48 -7.10 -12.50 13.43
N ILE A 49 -6.80 -13.31 12.41
CA ILE A 49 -7.33 -14.67 12.25
C ILE A 49 -6.90 -15.56 13.42
N PHE A 50 -5.64 -15.45 13.85
CA PHE A 50 -5.09 -16.23 14.95
C PHE A 50 -5.83 -15.95 16.26
N GLN A 51 -6.11 -14.68 16.57
CA GLN A 51 -6.84 -14.33 17.80
C GLN A 51 -8.28 -14.86 17.75
N ALA A 52 -8.99 -14.66 16.64
CA ALA A 52 -10.35 -15.18 16.50
C ALA A 52 -10.42 -16.71 16.61
N LEU A 53 -9.48 -17.43 15.99
CA LEU A 53 -9.39 -18.89 16.14
C LEU A 53 -9.05 -19.32 17.57
N LYS A 54 -8.27 -18.52 18.30
CA LYS A 54 -7.91 -18.79 19.70
C LYS A 54 -9.11 -18.59 20.62
N GLU A 55 -9.88 -17.53 20.44
CA GLU A 55 -11.11 -17.23 21.18
C GLU A 55 -12.18 -18.31 20.97
N ASN A 56 -12.20 -18.95 19.80
CA ASN A 56 -13.12 -20.03 19.47
C ASN A 56 -12.56 -21.44 19.78
N GLY A 57 -11.46 -21.53 20.54
CA GLY A 57 -10.94 -22.82 21.01
C GLY A 57 -10.21 -23.68 19.97
N CYS A 58 -9.93 -23.16 18.77
CA CYS A 58 -9.33 -23.93 17.66
C CYS A 58 -7.81 -24.19 17.80
N GLN A 59 -7.19 -23.82 18.93
CA GLN A 59 -5.75 -24.00 19.21
C GLN A 59 -4.81 -23.65 18.02
N PRO A 60 -4.88 -22.41 17.50
CA PRO A 60 -4.09 -22.05 16.33
C PRO A 60 -2.59 -22.01 16.63
N ARG A 61 -1.77 -22.33 15.61
CA ARG A 61 -0.31 -22.28 15.64
C ARG A 61 0.22 -21.74 14.31
N ILE A 62 1.12 -20.76 14.38
CA ILE A 62 1.84 -20.22 13.22
C ILE A 62 3.23 -20.85 13.17
N LEU A 63 3.47 -21.64 12.12
CA LEU A 63 4.72 -22.34 11.86
C LEU A 63 5.73 -21.45 11.11
N TYR A 64 6.97 -21.92 10.96
CA TYR A 64 7.96 -21.29 10.07
C TYR A 64 7.38 -21.14 8.65
N SER A 65 7.89 -20.15 7.90
CA SER A 65 7.37 -19.68 6.60
C SER A 65 5.95 -19.08 6.56
N ALA A 66 5.38 -18.67 7.70
CA ALA A 66 4.06 -18.01 7.79
C ALA A 66 2.87 -18.92 7.45
N LYS A 67 2.99 -20.21 7.78
CA LYS A 67 1.92 -21.20 7.65
C LYS A 67 1.04 -21.20 8.90
N LEU A 68 -0.28 -21.04 8.74
CA LEU A 68 -1.26 -21.14 9.81
C LEU A 68 -1.76 -22.59 9.92
N THR A 69 -1.83 -23.09 11.15
CA THR A 69 -2.42 -24.40 11.49
C THR A 69 -3.40 -24.24 12.64
N PHE A 70 -4.48 -25.01 12.65
CA PHE A 70 -5.45 -25.03 13.75
C PHE A 70 -6.20 -26.35 13.75
N LYS A 71 -6.74 -26.73 14.91
CA LYS A 71 -7.59 -27.91 15.07
C LYS A 71 -9.05 -27.50 14.85
N PHE A 72 -9.75 -28.20 13.96
CA PHE A 72 -11.15 -27.97 13.66
C PHE A 72 -11.82 -29.28 13.23
N ASP A 73 -12.99 -29.60 13.78
CA ASP A 73 -13.69 -30.89 13.60
C ASP A 73 -12.74 -32.09 13.82
N ASP A 74 -11.96 -32.06 14.91
CA ASP A 74 -10.92 -33.05 15.24
C ASP A 74 -9.76 -33.23 14.25
N GLU A 75 -9.73 -32.48 13.15
CA GLU A 75 -8.66 -32.52 12.16
C GLU A 75 -7.73 -31.30 12.27
N ILE A 76 -6.44 -31.51 12.06
CA ILE A 76 -5.46 -30.42 11.94
C ILE A 76 -5.52 -29.90 10.51
N LYS A 77 -5.95 -28.65 10.34
CA LYS A 77 -5.94 -27.96 9.05
C LYS A 77 -4.74 -27.05 8.94
N SER A 78 -4.20 -26.93 7.73
CA SER A 78 -2.97 -26.20 7.46
C SER A 78 -3.07 -25.35 6.21
N PHE A 79 -2.72 -24.07 6.31
CA PHE A 79 -2.88 -23.09 5.25
C PHE A 79 -1.62 -22.23 5.12
N HIS A 80 -1.14 -22.07 3.89
CA HIS A 80 -0.05 -21.15 3.56
C HIS A 80 -0.59 -19.82 3.02
N ASP A 81 -1.82 -19.83 2.52
CA ASP A 81 -2.45 -18.69 1.85
C ASP A 81 -3.81 -18.42 2.51
N LYS A 82 -4.09 -17.14 2.69
CA LYS A 82 -5.34 -16.61 3.20
C LYS A 82 -6.51 -16.85 2.24
N GLN A 83 -6.29 -16.87 0.93
CA GLN A 83 -7.33 -17.18 -0.05
C GLN A 83 -7.84 -18.62 0.10
N LYS A 84 -6.92 -19.58 0.24
CA LYS A 84 -7.28 -20.99 0.50
C LYS A 84 -8.04 -21.16 1.80
N LEU A 85 -7.70 -20.38 2.84
CA LEU A 85 -8.49 -20.36 4.06
C LEU A 85 -9.89 -19.80 3.79
N LYS A 86 -10.02 -18.70 3.03
CA LYS A 86 -11.32 -18.09 2.69
C LYS A 86 -12.23 -19.04 1.91
N GLU A 87 -11.67 -19.86 1.02
CA GLU A 87 -12.42 -20.92 0.32
C GLU A 87 -12.87 -22.03 1.27
N PHE A 88 -11.99 -22.44 2.20
CA PHE A 88 -12.32 -23.43 3.22
C PHE A 88 -13.45 -22.95 4.15
N THR A 89 -13.41 -21.68 4.57
CA THR A 89 -14.44 -21.11 5.45
C THR A 89 -15.80 -21.06 4.77
N LYS A 90 -15.88 -20.82 3.45
CA LYS A 90 -17.15 -20.86 2.70
C LYS A 90 -17.85 -22.21 2.75
N ARG A 91 -17.10 -23.31 2.92
CA ARG A 91 -17.65 -24.68 3.00
C ARG A 91 -18.02 -25.09 4.43
N LYS A 92 -17.70 -24.28 5.44
CA LYS A 92 -17.87 -24.59 6.86
C LYS A 92 -18.53 -23.41 7.60
N PRO A 93 -19.86 -23.41 7.78
CA PRO A 93 -20.61 -22.26 8.28
C PRO A 93 -20.16 -21.79 9.67
N ALA A 94 -19.76 -22.72 10.55
CA ALA A 94 -19.24 -22.39 11.89
C ALA A 94 -17.99 -21.49 11.83
N LEU A 95 -17.03 -21.81 10.95
CA LEU A 95 -15.83 -20.98 10.75
C LEU A 95 -16.13 -19.71 9.96
N GLN A 96 -17.09 -19.77 9.04
CA GLN A 96 -17.49 -18.64 8.23
C GLN A 96 -17.98 -17.48 9.11
N ASN A 97 -18.86 -17.76 10.08
CA ASN A 97 -19.40 -16.72 10.95
C ASN A 97 -18.33 -16.03 11.80
N ILE A 98 -17.31 -16.78 12.23
CA ILE A 98 -16.19 -16.26 13.03
C ILE A 98 -15.29 -15.36 12.18
N LEU A 99 -14.91 -15.82 10.98
CA LEU A 99 -13.90 -15.14 10.17
C LEU A 99 -14.48 -14.12 9.19
N ASN A 100 -15.78 -14.15 8.90
CA ASN A 100 -16.43 -13.18 8.02
C ASN A 100 -16.26 -11.74 8.51
N LYS A 101 -16.37 -11.49 9.82
CA LYS A 101 -16.17 -10.14 10.40
C LYS A 101 -14.77 -9.61 10.07
N ILE A 102 -13.76 -10.45 10.25
CA ILE A 102 -12.35 -10.11 9.99
C ILE A 102 -12.12 -9.89 8.50
N PHE A 103 -12.66 -10.76 7.63
CA PHE A 103 -12.51 -10.62 6.19
C PHE A 103 -13.22 -9.35 5.67
N HIS A 104 -14.39 -9.00 6.22
CA HIS A 104 -15.08 -7.77 5.87
C HIS A 104 -14.35 -6.52 6.34
N GLU A 105 -13.85 -6.48 7.58
CA GLU A 105 -13.05 -5.34 8.08
C GLU A 105 -11.79 -5.10 7.24
N GLU A 106 -11.13 -6.16 6.79
CA GLU A 106 -9.97 -6.03 5.90
C GLU A 106 -10.36 -5.59 4.48
N GLU A 107 -11.50 -6.04 3.96
CA GLU A 107 -12.02 -5.54 2.68
C GLU A 107 -12.37 -4.05 2.76
N MET A 108 -12.91 -3.58 3.89
CA MET A 108 -13.19 -2.15 4.11
C MET A 108 -11.89 -1.33 4.21
N LYS A 109 -10.89 -1.80 4.98
CA LYS A 109 -9.57 -1.14 5.05
C LYS A 109 -8.83 -1.12 3.72
N ASN A 110 -8.93 -2.19 2.92
CA ASN A 110 -8.33 -2.23 1.59
C ASN A 110 -9.09 -1.35 0.60
N LYS A 111 -10.41 -1.18 0.76
CA LYS A 111 -11.18 -0.19 -0.01
C LYS A 111 -10.80 1.24 0.37
N GLU A 112 -10.61 1.55 1.64
CA GLU A 112 -10.10 2.87 2.08
C GLU A 112 -8.66 3.10 1.60
N ALA A 113 -7.81 2.07 1.54
CA ALA A 113 -6.45 2.19 1.00
C ALA A 113 -6.40 2.28 -0.54
N ASN A 114 -7.41 1.76 -1.25
CA ASN A 114 -7.56 1.90 -2.71
C ASN A 114 -8.37 3.13 -3.10
N GLN A 115 -9.16 3.69 -2.18
CA GLN A 115 -9.60 5.06 -2.22
C GLN A 115 -8.40 5.91 -1.81
N ASN A 116 -7.49 6.13 -2.76
CA ASN A 116 -6.72 7.37 -2.82
C ASN A 116 -7.71 8.52 -3.04
N GLN A 117 -8.69 8.69 -2.14
CA GLN A 117 -9.62 9.78 -2.15
C GLN A 117 -8.80 10.96 -1.65
N ILE A 118 -8.09 11.56 -2.60
CA ILE A 118 -7.51 12.87 -2.45
C ILE A 118 -8.68 13.73 -1.99
N ASP A 119 -8.61 14.23 -0.76
CA ASP A 119 -9.62 15.15 -0.22
C ASP A 119 -9.86 16.21 -1.28
N HIS A 120 -11.12 16.51 -1.57
CA HIS A 120 -11.50 17.45 -2.63
C HIS A 120 -10.72 18.77 -2.51
N ASN A 121 -10.34 19.15 -1.29
CA ASN A 121 -9.58 20.36 -0.98
C ASN A 121 -8.05 20.27 -1.19
N THR A 122 -7.51 19.16 -1.70
CA THR A 122 -6.07 18.96 -1.91
C THR A 122 -5.63 19.49 -3.27
N ILE A 123 -4.61 20.34 -3.29
CA ILE A 123 -3.93 20.81 -4.51
C ILE A 123 -2.59 20.09 -4.61
N ILE A 124 -2.31 19.48 -5.76
CA ILE A 124 -1.04 18.80 -6.03
C ILE A 124 -0.22 19.70 -6.95
N LEU A 125 0.95 20.10 -6.43
CA LEU A 125 1.97 20.84 -7.17
C LEU A 125 3.12 19.87 -7.44
N GLY A 126 3.53 19.73 -8.70
CA GLY A 126 4.61 18.82 -9.03
C GLY A 126 5.37 19.22 -10.27
N ASP A 127 6.70 19.24 -10.16
CA ASP A 127 7.64 19.30 -11.28
C ASP A 127 7.62 17.99 -12.06
N PHE A 128 6.56 17.85 -12.87
CA PHE A 128 6.55 16.84 -13.90
C PHE A 128 7.32 17.40 -15.08
N ASN A 129 8.62 17.12 -15.10
CA ASN A 129 9.52 17.28 -16.27
C ASN A 129 9.02 16.52 -17.54
N THR A 130 7.80 15.96 -17.52
CA THR A 130 7.21 15.14 -18.56
C THR A 130 5.90 15.78 -19.04
N PRO A 131 5.71 16.01 -20.36
CA PRO A 131 4.51 16.64 -20.87
C PRO A 131 3.27 15.76 -20.70
N LEU A 132 2.28 16.23 -19.91
CA LEU A 132 1.03 15.50 -19.63
C LEU A 132 -0.01 15.64 -20.75
N SER A 133 0.07 16.66 -21.61
CA SER A 133 -0.88 16.87 -22.72
C SER A 133 -0.22 16.97 -24.11
N PRO A 134 -0.96 16.73 -25.20
CA PRO A 134 -0.46 16.88 -26.57
C PRO A 134 0.02 18.29 -26.92
N LEU A 135 -0.48 19.31 -26.22
CA LEU A 135 -0.09 20.72 -26.37
C LEU A 135 1.23 21.04 -25.65
N ASP A 136 1.63 20.23 -24.67
CA ASP A 136 2.90 20.36 -23.93
C ASP A 136 4.06 19.66 -24.62
N ARG A 137 3.75 18.93 -25.68
CA ARG A 137 4.66 18.05 -26.42
C ARG A 137 5.34 18.82 -27.54
N SER A 138 6.66 18.69 -27.66
CA SER A 138 7.33 18.99 -28.93
C SER A 138 6.99 17.90 -29.96
N SER A 139 6.91 18.25 -31.25
CA SER A 139 6.51 17.31 -32.33
C SER A 139 7.29 15.97 -32.32
N ARG A 140 8.50 15.95 -31.74
CA ARG A 140 9.43 14.81 -31.67
C ARG A 140 9.28 13.90 -30.43
N GLN A 141 8.52 14.25 -29.40
CA GLN A 141 8.44 13.46 -28.15
C GLN A 141 7.33 12.40 -28.20
N LYS A 142 7.66 11.11 -27.98
CA LYS A 142 6.67 10.03 -27.89
C LYS A 142 6.31 9.78 -26.42
N LEU A 143 5.02 9.58 -26.10
CA LEU A 143 4.61 9.24 -24.74
C LEU A 143 5.20 7.89 -24.33
N ASN A 144 5.90 7.86 -23.20
CA ASN A 144 6.30 6.60 -22.58
C ASN A 144 5.08 5.95 -21.88
N LYS A 145 5.18 4.67 -21.57
CA LYS A 145 4.09 3.93 -20.91
C LYS A 145 3.73 4.53 -19.54
N GLU A 146 4.73 5.01 -18.81
CA GLU A 146 4.59 5.63 -17.48
C GLU A 146 3.75 6.93 -17.52
N THR A 147 3.89 7.75 -18.56
CA THR A 147 3.10 8.99 -18.72
C THR A 147 1.64 8.68 -19.03
N ILE A 148 1.39 7.62 -19.80
CA ILE A 148 0.04 7.16 -20.11
C ILE A 148 -0.63 6.65 -18.83
N ASP A 149 0.08 5.84 -18.05
CA ASP A 149 -0.42 5.33 -16.77
C ASP A 149 -0.65 6.47 -15.76
N LEU A 150 0.22 7.48 -15.74
CA LEU A 150 0.04 8.69 -14.95
C LEU A 150 -1.21 9.49 -15.38
N ASN A 151 -1.38 9.74 -16.68
CA ASN A 151 -2.57 10.42 -17.22
C ASN A 151 -3.87 9.67 -16.90
N ASN A 152 -3.85 8.34 -16.99
CA ASN A 152 -4.98 7.51 -16.59
C ASN A 152 -5.28 7.67 -15.08
N THR A 153 -4.24 7.75 -14.25
CA THR A 153 -4.38 7.96 -12.80
C THR A 153 -4.95 9.34 -12.49
N ILE A 154 -4.47 10.40 -13.14
CA ILE A 154 -4.97 11.78 -13.00
C ILE A 154 -6.46 11.84 -13.36
N ASN A 155 -6.85 11.22 -14.49
CA ASN A 155 -8.24 11.16 -14.93
C ASN A 155 -9.13 10.36 -13.96
N ASN A 156 -8.63 9.23 -13.44
CA ASN A 156 -9.37 8.41 -12.47
C ASN A 156 -9.59 9.12 -11.13
N LEU A 157 -8.76 10.10 -10.79
CA LEU A 157 -8.84 10.91 -9.56
C LEU A 157 -9.60 12.23 -9.77
N ASP A 158 -10.23 12.41 -10.94
CA ASP A 158 -10.91 13.65 -11.34
C ASP A 158 -10.05 14.91 -11.15
N LEU A 159 -8.73 14.78 -11.33
CA LEU A 159 -7.80 15.90 -11.23
C LEU A 159 -7.68 16.62 -12.58
N THR A 160 -7.55 17.93 -12.53
CA THR A 160 -7.43 18.79 -13.71
C THR A 160 -6.36 19.84 -13.49
N ASP A 161 -5.61 20.14 -14.54
CA ASP A 161 -4.67 21.27 -14.55
C ASP A 161 -5.48 22.58 -14.57
N ILE A 162 -5.38 23.33 -13.48
CA ILE A 162 -6.18 24.55 -13.25
C ILE A 162 -5.88 25.59 -14.32
N TYR A 163 -4.61 25.76 -14.69
CA TYR A 163 -4.25 26.76 -15.67
C TYR A 163 -4.76 26.40 -17.06
N ARG A 164 -4.73 25.11 -17.42
CA ARG A 164 -5.22 24.66 -18.72
C ARG A 164 -6.72 24.90 -18.90
N ILE A 165 -7.48 24.92 -17.81
CA ILE A 165 -8.90 25.30 -17.83
C ILE A 165 -9.07 26.77 -18.24
N TYR A 166 -8.24 27.69 -17.72
CA TYR A 166 -8.35 29.12 -18.01
C TYR A 166 -7.62 29.55 -19.29
N HIS A 167 -6.63 28.78 -19.74
CA HIS A 167 -5.81 29.08 -20.92
C HIS A 167 -5.71 27.87 -21.86
N PRO A 168 -6.83 27.43 -22.47
CA PRO A 168 -6.90 26.19 -23.23
C PRO A 168 -6.02 26.18 -24.49
N THR A 169 -5.71 27.36 -25.05
CA THR A 169 -4.99 27.51 -26.31
C THR A 169 -3.56 28.02 -26.14
N LYS A 170 -3.15 28.44 -24.94
CA LYS A 170 -1.80 28.95 -24.69
C LYS A 170 -0.88 27.79 -24.30
N SER A 171 0.17 27.60 -25.08
CA SER A 171 1.27 26.67 -24.79
C SER A 171 2.35 27.29 -23.89
N GLU A 172 2.28 28.60 -23.67
CA GLU A 172 3.29 29.38 -22.97
C GLU A 172 3.03 29.37 -21.47
N TYR A 173 3.92 28.71 -20.74
CA TYR A 173 4.01 28.79 -19.29
C TYR A 173 5.44 29.03 -18.83
N THR A 174 6.18 29.80 -19.61
CA THR A 174 7.59 30.09 -19.40
C THR A 174 7.76 31.25 -18.42
N PHE A 175 8.17 30.95 -17.20
CA PHE A 175 8.74 31.92 -16.28
C PHE A 175 10.19 32.19 -16.68
N PHE A 176 10.53 33.43 -17.02
CA PHE A 176 11.92 33.82 -17.25
C PHE A 176 12.63 34.00 -15.90
N SER A 177 13.59 33.14 -15.59
CA SER A 177 14.46 33.33 -14.42
C SER A 177 15.60 34.27 -14.78
N ALA A 178 15.54 35.52 -14.29
CA ALA A 178 16.61 36.49 -14.49
C ALA A 178 17.96 36.02 -13.90
N ALA A 179 17.93 35.27 -12.79
CA ALA A 179 19.12 34.72 -12.14
C ALA A 179 19.81 33.61 -12.95
N HIS A 180 19.04 32.85 -13.73
CA HIS A 180 19.56 31.75 -14.55
C HIS A 180 19.62 32.08 -16.04
N GLY A 181 19.11 33.23 -16.46
CA GLY A 181 19.06 33.66 -17.86
C GLY A 181 18.24 32.71 -18.74
N SER A 182 17.32 31.94 -18.17
CA SER A 182 16.62 30.84 -18.84
C SER A 182 15.12 30.90 -18.59
N PHE A 183 14.35 30.45 -19.58
CA PHE A 183 12.91 30.24 -19.45
C PHE A 183 12.65 28.87 -18.82
N SER A 184 11.98 28.84 -17.67
CA SER A 184 11.52 27.62 -16.98
C SER A 184 10.01 27.48 -17.15
N LYS A 185 9.54 26.30 -17.53
CA LYS A 185 8.10 26.03 -17.61
C LYS A 185 7.57 25.88 -16.18
N ILE A 186 6.49 26.57 -15.82
CA ILE A 186 5.82 26.35 -14.54
C ILE A 186 5.20 24.96 -14.56
N ASP A 187 5.50 24.22 -13.52
CA ASP A 187 5.02 22.88 -13.17
C ASP A 187 3.49 22.74 -13.19
N HIS A 188 2.99 21.51 -13.32
CA HIS A 188 1.54 21.28 -13.38
C HIS A 188 0.88 21.53 -12.01
N ILE A 189 -0.13 22.38 -12.01
CA ILE A 189 -0.98 22.67 -10.83
C ILE A 189 -2.26 21.87 -10.98
N LEU A 190 -2.32 20.70 -10.35
CA LEU A 190 -3.46 19.80 -10.42
C LEU A 190 -4.41 20.04 -9.25
N CYS A 191 -5.70 20.17 -9.56
CA CYS A 191 -6.78 20.25 -8.58
C CYS A 191 -7.95 19.37 -8.99
N HIS A 192 -8.68 18.89 -7.98
CA HIS A 192 -9.92 18.17 -8.19
C HIS A 192 -10.94 19.03 -8.97
N LYS A 193 -11.58 18.44 -9.98
CA LYS A 193 -12.49 19.12 -10.92
C LYS A 193 -13.65 19.82 -10.22
N ALA A 194 -14.16 19.23 -9.14
CA ALA A 194 -15.21 19.82 -8.31
C ALA A 194 -14.81 21.16 -7.64
N ASN A 195 -13.51 21.40 -7.45
CA ASN A 195 -12.97 22.61 -6.83
C ASN A 195 -12.42 23.64 -7.81
N SER A 196 -12.52 23.39 -9.13
CA SER A 196 -12.11 24.32 -10.19
C SER A 196 -12.65 25.75 -9.99
N ASN A 197 -13.91 25.90 -9.57
CA ASN A 197 -14.53 27.22 -9.32
C ASN A 197 -13.93 27.97 -8.12
N ARG A 198 -13.41 27.27 -7.10
CA ARG A 198 -12.75 27.89 -5.94
C ARG A 198 -11.33 28.34 -6.29
N CYS A 199 -10.67 27.60 -7.19
CA CYS A 199 -9.33 27.92 -7.66
C CYS A 199 -9.27 29.15 -8.58
N GLN A 200 -10.42 29.68 -9.02
CA GLN A 200 -10.53 30.97 -9.73
C GLN A 200 -9.96 32.16 -8.95
N LYS A 201 -9.97 32.10 -7.61
CA LYS A 201 -9.46 33.18 -6.72
C LYS A 201 -7.97 33.10 -6.42
N THR A 202 -7.30 32.05 -6.87
CA THR A 202 -5.84 31.95 -6.72
C THR A 202 -5.21 32.73 -7.87
N GLU A 203 -5.05 34.04 -7.68
CA GLU A 203 -4.03 34.77 -8.44
C GLU A 203 -2.71 34.06 -8.16
N ILE A 204 -2.07 33.52 -9.21
CA ILE A 204 -0.66 33.12 -9.11
C ILE A 204 0.07 34.44 -8.92
N MET A 205 0.31 34.83 -7.66
CA MET A 205 1.03 36.04 -7.33
C MET A 205 2.42 35.92 -7.95
N GLN A 206 2.64 36.75 -8.97
CA GLN A 206 3.93 36.90 -9.63
C GLN A 206 4.93 37.34 -8.57
N CYS A 207 5.78 36.43 -8.12
CA CYS A 207 6.93 36.80 -7.31
C CYS A 207 7.90 37.54 -8.23
N PHE A 208 7.77 38.87 -8.28
CA PHE A 208 8.84 39.73 -8.74
C PHE A 208 9.98 39.59 -7.73
N LEU A 209 11.04 38.89 -8.15
CA LEU A 209 12.36 39.00 -7.53
C LEU A 209 13.10 40.18 -8.18
#